data_AF-A0A839K0D3-F1
#
_entry.id   AF-A0A839K0D3-F1
#
_cell.length_a   1.000
_cell.length_b   1.000
_cell.length_c   1.000
_cell.angle_alpha   90.00
_cell.angle_beta   90.00
_cell.angle_gamma   90.00
#
_symmetry.space_group_name_H-M   'P 1'
#
loop_
_entity.id
_entity.type
_entity.pdbx_description
1 polymer ?
#
loop_
_entity_poly.entity_id
_entity_poly.type
_entity_poly.pdbx_seq_one_letter_code
_entity_poly.pdbx_strand_id
1 'polypeptide(L)'
;MAYKKIIPYINAETEISANVIKLAKSYSYGGADELLIYNYSKDEKTREEFLSMAKEISKEIDIPFSIGCYVERLEDIKKAIYTGARAVIIRYSIFENKNLLKEATGRFGSEKIMVELDMIDCIGEEGERMCNFIEEALVGTILLKHVIVSEHSKKRIENGRCPVIIRDSLVRNDIRTLLTINNVIGLSTNFFENKDIMKAKYALKEENIEVNTFESLLSFSEFKLNADGLIPVVVQDYRTDEVLMLAYMNEEAYNKTIVSGRMTYYSRSRDTLWLKGETSGHYQYVKELSLDCDKDTILAKVLQIGPACHTGSHNCFIHDLVKKEYNHSDPFHVFKDVYEVIMDRKRNPKEGSYTNYLFEKGIDKILKKCGEEAAEIIIAAKNPNAEELRYEIADFLYHMMVLMAECGLDWNDITTELAHRK
;
A
#
# COMPACT_ATOMS: atom_id res chain seq x y z
N MET A 1 -13.30 -7.05 17.45
CA MET A 1 -14.32 -6.73 16.43
C MET A 1 -13.63 -6.04 15.27
N ALA A 2 -14.16 -6.12 14.04
CA ALA A 2 -13.55 -5.42 12.91
C ALA A 2 -13.89 -3.93 13.02
N TYR A 3 -12.88 -3.07 13.06
CA TYR A 3 -13.06 -1.62 13.10
C TYR A 3 -13.75 -1.12 11.82
N LYS A 4 -14.46 0.01 11.93
CA LYS A 4 -15.07 0.73 10.81
C LYS A 4 -13.99 1.47 10.02
N LYS A 5 -14.03 1.34 8.69
CA LYS A 5 -13.02 1.92 7.79
C LYS A 5 -13.40 3.32 7.30
N ILE A 6 -12.42 4.20 7.20
CA ILE A 6 -12.49 5.46 6.46
C ILE A 6 -11.76 5.28 5.12
N ILE A 7 -12.51 5.36 4.02
CA ILE A 7 -12.06 4.96 2.68
C ILE A 7 -12.19 6.12 1.71
N PRO A 8 -11.21 7.02 1.59
CA PRO A 8 -11.29 8.09 0.62
C PRO A 8 -11.50 7.55 -0.80
N TYR A 9 -12.29 8.26 -1.62
CA TYR A 9 -12.39 7.93 -3.04
C TYR A 9 -11.81 9.01 -3.95
N ILE A 10 -11.28 8.58 -5.09
CA ILE A 10 -10.82 9.45 -6.17
C ILE A 10 -11.56 9.09 -7.45
N ASN A 11 -12.19 10.10 -8.06
CA ASN A 11 -12.72 9.99 -9.41
C ASN A 11 -11.58 10.22 -10.41
N ALA A 12 -11.28 9.23 -11.24
CA ALA A 12 -10.23 9.31 -12.25
C ALA A 12 -10.76 9.48 -13.68
N GLU A 13 -12.06 9.75 -13.88
CA GLU A 13 -12.66 9.88 -15.22
C GLU A 13 -12.20 11.13 -15.98
N THR A 14 -11.82 12.20 -15.27
CA THR A 14 -11.46 13.50 -15.86
C THR A 14 -10.22 14.12 -15.23
N GLU A 15 -9.39 13.31 -14.59
CA GLU A 15 -8.21 13.77 -13.86
C GLU A 15 -6.92 13.24 -14.48
N ILE A 16 -5.86 14.02 -14.41
CA ILE A 16 -4.54 13.60 -14.87
C ILE A 16 -3.91 12.63 -13.85
N SER A 17 -3.20 11.60 -14.34
CA SER A 17 -2.63 10.54 -13.49
C SER A 17 -1.77 11.07 -12.34
N ALA A 18 -0.95 12.09 -12.60
CA ALA A 18 -0.10 12.70 -11.60
C ALA A 18 -0.88 13.29 -10.40
N ASN A 19 -2.06 13.87 -10.65
CA ASN A 19 -2.92 14.41 -9.59
C ASN A 19 -3.53 13.28 -8.76
N VAL A 20 -4.02 12.23 -9.43
CA VAL A 20 -4.62 11.06 -8.78
C VAL A 20 -3.59 10.38 -7.87
N ILE A 21 -2.37 10.15 -8.37
CA ILE A 21 -1.29 9.54 -7.58
C ILE A 21 -0.91 10.42 -6.39
N LYS A 22 -0.76 11.73 -6.60
CA LYS A 22 -0.46 12.68 -5.51
C LYS A 22 -1.53 12.63 -4.42
N LEU A 23 -2.81 12.60 -4.79
CA LEU A 23 -3.92 12.53 -3.86
C LEU A 23 -3.99 11.16 -3.15
N ALA A 24 -3.75 10.07 -3.88
CA ALA A 24 -3.66 8.72 -3.31
C ALA A 24 -2.58 8.62 -2.22
N LYS A 25 -1.38 9.16 -2.49
CA LYS A 25 -0.29 9.26 -1.51
C LYS A 25 -0.71 10.06 -0.28
N SER A 26 -1.33 11.23 -0.48
CA SER A 26 -1.84 12.07 0.61
C SER A 26 -2.80 11.29 1.53
N TYR A 27 -3.74 10.54 0.97
CA TYR A 27 -4.66 9.71 1.76
C TYR A 27 -3.96 8.56 2.48
N SER A 28 -3.06 7.84 1.80
CA SER A 28 -2.24 6.77 2.40
C SER A 28 -1.48 7.26 3.61
N TYR A 29 -0.93 8.48 3.53
CA TYR A 29 -0.14 9.07 4.60
C TYR A 29 -1.00 9.71 5.69
N GLY A 30 -2.19 10.18 5.32
CA GLY A 30 -3.13 10.87 6.20
C GLY A 30 -3.91 9.97 7.16
N GLY A 31 -3.73 8.64 7.08
CA GLY A 31 -4.41 7.68 7.94
C GLY A 31 -5.69 7.07 7.38
N ALA A 32 -5.88 7.10 6.06
CA ALA A 32 -6.92 6.32 5.41
C ALA A 32 -6.73 4.81 5.66
N ASP A 33 -7.82 4.07 5.77
CA ASP A 33 -7.74 2.61 5.96
C ASP A 33 -7.60 1.87 4.63
N GLU A 34 -8.26 2.38 3.60
CA GLU A 34 -8.20 1.89 2.23
C GLU A 34 -8.42 3.07 1.28
N LEU A 35 -8.12 2.88 0.00
CA LEU A 35 -8.40 3.83 -1.06
C LEU A 35 -9.38 3.24 -2.08
N LEU A 36 -10.32 4.04 -2.56
CA LEU A 36 -11.15 3.70 -3.72
C LEU A 36 -10.78 4.60 -4.89
N ILE A 37 -10.39 4.02 -6.02
CA ILE A 37 -10.23 4.79 -7.27
C ILE A 37 -11.18 4.24 -8.31
N TYR A 38 -11.76 5.09 -9.15
CA TYR A 38 -12.63 4.59 -10.20
C TYR A 38 -12.56 5.39 -11.50
N ASN A 39 -12.75 4.68 -12.61
CA ASN A 39 -13.02 5.22 -13.92
C ASN A 39 -13.87 4.19 -14.69
N TYR A 40 -15.12 4.52 -14.98
CA TYR A 40 -16.06 3.61 -15.65
C TYR A 40 -16.19 3.88 -17.16
N SER A 41 -15.18 4.51 -17.77
CA SER A 41 -15.14 4.71 -19.21
C SER A 41 -15.22 3.37 -19.97
N LYS A 42 -16.06 3.33 -21.01
CA LYS A 42 -16.14 2.21 -21.95
C LYS A 42 -15.02 2.25 -23.00
N ASP A 43 -14.33 3.38 -23.14
CA ASP A 43 -13.25 3.56 -24.11
C ASP A 43 -12.03 2.73 -23.74
N GLU A 44 -11.58 1.85 -24.65
CA GLU A 44 -10.53 0.88 -24.38
C GLU A 44 -9.20 1.54 -24.00
N LYS A 45 -8.82 2.61 -24.70
CA LYS A 45 -7.58 3.33 -24.42
C LYS A 45 -7.59 3.93 -23.02
N THR A 46 -8.68 4.59 -22.65
CA THR A 46 -8.88 5.17 -21.31
C THR A 46 -8.80 4.11 -20.22
N ARG A 47 -9.35 2.90 -20.46
CA ARG A 47 -9.26 1.80 -19.49
C ARG A 47 -7.81 1.35 -19.27
N GLU A 48 -7.05 1.16 -20.34
CA GLU A 48 -5.64 0.73 -20.24
C GLU A 48 -4.78 1.80 -19.54
N GLU A 49 -4.99 3.09 -19.87
CA GLU A 49 -4.33 4.21 -19.17
C GLU A 49 -4.67 4.22 -17.67
N PHE A 50 -5.94 4.00 -17.32
CA PHE A 50 -6.40 3.93 -15.94
C PHE A 50 -5.79 2.75 -15.17
N LEU A 51 -5.71 1.56 -15.79
CA LEU A 51 -5.09 0.38 -15.17
C LEU A 51 -3.57 0.56 -15.00
N SER A 52 -2.90 1.20 -15.96
CA SER A 52 -1.49 1.57 -15.85
C SER A 52 -1.25 2.51 -14.67
N MET A 53 -2.06 3.56 -14.54
CA MET A 53 -2.02 4.48 -13.40
C MET A 53 -2.31 3.75 -12.08
N ALA A 54 -3.28 2.84 -12.04
CA ALA A 54 -3.58 2.07 -10.83
C ALA A 54 -2.40 1.18 -10.40
N LYS A 55 -1.66 0.62 -11.36
CA LYS A 55 -0.41 -0.12 -11.10
C LYS A 55 0.72 0.79 -10.59
N GLU A 56 0.74 2.05 -10.98
CA GLU A 56 1.67 3.02 -10.40
C GLU A 56 1.27 3.37 -8.97
N ILE A 57 -0.02 3.59 -8.70
CA ILE A 57 -0.55 3.84 -7.36
C ILE A 57 -0.16 2.72 -6.39
N SER A 58 -0.27 1.45 -6.80
CA SER A 58 0.07 0.31 -5.92
C SER A 58 1.52 0.27 -5.47
N LYS A 59 2.45 0.92 -6.19
CA LYS A 59 3.87 1.06 -5.79
C LYS A 59 4.09 2.22 -4.81
N GLU A 60 3.23 3.23 -4.89
CA GLU A 60 3.38 4.52 -4.20
C GLU A 60 2.65 4.58 -2.85
N ILE A 61 1.63 3.75 -2.65
CA ILE A 61 0.85 3.67 -1.41
C ILE A 61 1.07 2.34 -0.69
N ASP A 62 0.79 2.30 0.60
CA ASP A 62 0.92 1.09 1.41
C ASP A 62 -0.37 0.67 2.13
N ILE A 63 -1.47 1.37 1.84
CA ILE A 63 -2.82 0.95 2.20
C ILE A 63 -3.45 0.14 1.07
N PRO A 64 -4.36 -0.80 1.36
CA PRO A 64 -5.11 -1.50 0.33
C PRO A 64 -5.95 -0.52 -0.51
N PHE A 65 -6.13 -0.84 -1.79
CA PHE A 65 -7.03 -0.06 -2.65
C PHE A 65 -7.94 -0.95 -3.49
N SER A 66 -9.11 -0.42 -3.84
CA SER A 66 -10.08 -1.06 -4.73
C SER A 66 -10.32 -0.22 -5.99
N ILE A 67 -10.56 -0.88 -7.12
CA ILE A 67 -10.74 -0.23 -8.42
C ILE A 67 -12.18 -0.37 -8.89
N GLY A 68 -12.86 0.74 -9.14
CA GLY A 68 -14.08 0.76 -9.96
C GLY A 68 -13.75 0.91 -11.42
N CYS A 69 -14.10 -0.08 -12.24
CA CYS A 69 -13.90 0.00 -13.69
C CYS A 69 -15.10 -0.56 -14.47
N TYR A 70 -15.16 -0.23 -15.76
CA TYR A 70 -16.10 -0.89 -16.66
C TYR A 70 -15.68 -2.34 -16.90
N VAL A 71 -16.62 -3.26 -16.69
CA VAL A 71 -16.40 -4.71 -16.87
C VAL A 71 -17.39 -5.23 -17.90
N GLU A 72 -16.86 -5.83 -18.95
CA GLU A 72 -17.63 -6.50 -20.00
C GLU A 72 -17.42 -8.02 -19.96
N ARG A 73 -16.22 -8.46 -19.57
CA ARG A 73 -15.79 -9.86 -19.51
C ARG A 73 -14.87 -10.11 -18.32
N LEU A 74 -14.67 -11.39 -17.96
CA LEU A 74 -13.80 -11.76 -16.84
C LEU A 74 -12.34 -11.30 -16.98
N GLU A 75 -11.85 -11.14 -18.21
CA GLU A 75 -10.48 -10.65 -18.43
C GLU A 75 -10.31 -9.21 -17.90
N ASP A 76 -11.36 -8.38 -17.92
CA ASP A 76 -11.29 -7.01 -17.41
C ASP A 76 -11.13 -7.00 -15.88
N ILE A 77 -11.81 -7.92 -15.19
CA ILE A 77 -11.66 -8.14 -13.73
C ILE A 77 -10.24 -8.61 -13.42
N LYS A 78 -9.74 -9.59 -14.18
CA LYS A 78 -8.39 -10.11 -14.00
C LYS A 78 -7.34 -9.01 -14.18
N LYS A 79 -7.44 -8.21 -15.24
CA LYS A 79 -6.55 -7.07 -15.49
C LYS A 79 -6.59 -6.07 -14.33
N ALA A 80 -7.77 -5.75 -13.81
CA ALA A 80 -7.92 -4.85 -12.67
C ALA A 80 -7.26 -5.42 -11.40
N ILE A 81 -7.45 -6.70 -11.08
CA ILE A 81 -6.76 -7.35 -9.94
C ILE A 81 -5.24 -7.32 -10.12
N TYR A 82 -4.75 -7.53 -11.35
CA TYR A 82 -3.30 -7.59 -11.66
C TYR A 82 -2.59 -6.23 -11.53
N THR A 83 -3.32 -5.14 -11.30
CA THR A 83 -2.72 -3.85 -10.91
C THR A 83 -2.19 -3.84 -9.48
N GLY A 84 -2.56 -4.83 -8.66
CA GLY A 84 -2.36 -4.85 -7.21
C GLY A 84 -3.61 -4.49 -6.41
N ALA A 85 -4.75 -4.24 -7.08
CA ALA A 85 -6.00 -3.92 -6.41
C ALA A 85 -6.46 -5.07 -5.50
N ARG A 86 -6.91 -4.71 -4.30
CA ARG A 86 -7.52 -5.64 -3.35
C ARG A 86 -8.82 -6.21 -3.91
N ALA A 87 -9.63 -5.37 -4.57
CA ALA A 87 -10.92 -5.77 -5.14
C ALA A 87 -11.30 -4.90 -6.34
N VAL A 88 -12.19 -5.44 -7.17
CA VAL A 88 -12.81 -4.77 -8.32
C VAL A 88 -14.24 -4.41 -7.99
N ILE A 89 -14.61 -3.15 -8.21
CA ILE A 89 -15.94 -2.60 -7.99
C ILE A 89 -16.66 -2.53 -9.32
N ILE A 90 -17.71 -3.35 -9.46
CA ILE A 90 -18.54 -3.42 -10.64
C ILE A 90 -19.77 -2.53 -10.41
N ARG A 91 -19.91 -1.47 -11.20
CA ARG A 91 -21.11 -0.63 -11.15
C ARG A 91 -22.28 -1.37 -11.78
N TYR A 92 -23.25 -1.76 -10.95
CA TYR A 92 -24.35 -2.60 -11.40
C TYR A 92 -25.17 -1.93 -12.51
N SER A 93 -25.49 -0.64 -12.41
CA SER A 93 -26.36 0.04 -13.38
C SER A 93 -25.84 0.04 -14.84
N ILE A 94 -24.55 -0.14 -15.05
CA ILE A 94 -23.92 -0.21 -16.40
C ILE A 94 -23.36 -1.59 -16.73
N PHE A 95 -23.54 -2.57 -15.84
CA PHE A 95 -23.05 -3.93 -16.01
C PHE A 95 -24.07 -4.77 -16.79
N GLU A 96 -23.80 -5.07 -18.05
CA GLU A 96 -24.79 -5.67 -18.96
C GLU A 96 -25.00 -7.16 -18.67
N ASN A 97 -23.93 -7.95 -18.53
CA ASN A 97 -24.02 -9.39 -18.32
C ASN A 97 -23.96 -9.77 -16.82
N LYS A 98 -25.10 -9.69 -16.13
CA LYS A 98 -25.21 -9.96 -14.68
C LYS A 98 -24.69 -11.33 -14.26
N ASN A 99 -24.86 -12.35 -15.10
CA ASN A 99 -24.47 -13.73 -14.80
C ASN A 99 -22.97 -13.89 -14.57
N LEU A 100 -22.15 -12.98 -15.12
CA LEU A 100 -20.71 -12.97 -14.88
C LEU A 100 -20.34 -12.72 -13.42
N LEU A 101 -21.22 -12.15 -12.57
CA LEU A 101 -20.91 -11.95 -11.15
C LEU A 101 -20.59 -13.27 -10.44
N LYS A 102 -21.40 -14.30 -10.68
CA LYS A 102 -21.23 -15.61 -10.04
C LYS A 102 -19.99 -16.34 -10.55
N GLU A 103 -19.66 -16.17 -11.83
CA GLU A 103 -18.43 -16.70 -12.41
C GLU A 103 -17.19 -15.96 -11.87
N ALA A 104 -17.29 -14.63 -11.72
CA ALA A 104 -16.21 -13.80 -11.19
C ALA A 104 -15.89 -14.14 -9.73
N THR A 105 -16.90 -14.25 -8.86
CA THR A 105 -16.68 -14.63 -7.46
C THR A 105 -16.14 -16.04 -7.34
N GLY A 106 -16.64 -16.99 -8.13
CA GLY A 106 -16.12 -18.37 -8.15
C GLY A 106 -14.67 -18.48 -8.64
N ARG A 107 -14.25 -17.61 -9.58
CA ARG A 107 -12.89 -17.64 -10.15
C ARG A 107 -11.86 -16.85 -9.35
N PHE A 108 -12.23 -15.68 -8.84
CA PHE A 108 -11.29 -14.75 -8.21
C PHE A 108 -11.41 -14.68 -6.68
N GLY A 109 -12.47 -15.24 -6.10
CA GLY A 109 -12.80 -15.11 -4.69
C GLY A 109 -13.82 -13.99 -4.44
N SER A 110 -14.75 -14.24 -3.52
CA SER A 110 -15.82 -13.30 -3.15
C SER A 110 -15.26 -11.95 -2.67
N GLU A 111 -14.18 -11.97 -1.89
CA GLU A 111 -13.52 -10.81 -1.32
C GLU A 111 -12.86 -9.89 -2.37
N LYS A 112 -12.62 -10.40 -3.58
CA LYS A 112 -12.09 -9.63 -4.71
C LYS A 112 -13.17 -8.90 -5.51
N ILE A 113 -14.45 -9.19 -5.28
CA ILE A 113 -15.56 -8.66 -6.06
C ILE A 113 -16.46 -7.79 -5.18
N MET A 114 -16.60 -6.54 -5.60
CA MET A 114 -17.50 -5.56 -5.00
C MET A 114 -18.53 -5.10 -6.04
N VAL A 115 -19.72 -4.73 -5.58
CA VAL A 115 -20.77 -4.19 -6.47
C VAL A 115 -21.20 -2.80 -6.00
N GLU A 116 -21.13 -1.81 -6.88
CA GLU A 116 -21.68 -0.46 -6.64
C GLU A 116 -23.17 -0.42 -7.01
N LEU A 117 -23.99 0.02 -6.05
CA LEU A 117 -25.45 0.17 -6.17
C LEU A 117 -25.89 1.56 -5.77
N ASP A 118 -26.91 2.08 -6.46
CA ASP A 118 -27.71 3.19 -5.99
C ASP A 118 -28.77 2.70 -4.99
N MET A 119 -28.97 3.43 -3.90
CA MET A 119 -30.00 3.06 -2.92
C MET A 119 -31.40 3.01 -3.53
N ILE A 120 -31.71 3.93 -4.45
CA ILE A 120 -33.02 3.99 -5.09
C ILE A 120 -33.32 2.71 -5.88
N ASP A 121 -32.31 2.12 -6.52
CA ASP A 121 -32.42 0.88 -7.31
C ASP A 121 -32.70 -0.34 -6.42
N CYS A 122 -32.45 -0.23 -5.12
CA CYS A 122 -32.76 -1.30 -4.19
C CYS A 122 -34.25 -1.33 -3.84
N ILE A 123 -35.00 -0.25 -4.01
CA ILE A 123 -36.38 -0.16 -3.50
C ILE A 123 -37.38 -0.92 -4.41
N GLY A 124 -38.39 -1.54 -3.81
CA GLY A 124 -39.44 -2.29 -4.52
C GLY A 124 -39.05 -3.73 -4.89
N GLU A 125 -39.97 -4.45 -5.52
CA GLU A 125 -39.80 -5.88 -5.83
C GLU A 125 -38.59 -6.16 -6.73
N GLU A 126 -38.36 -5.31 -7.73
CA GLU A 126 -37.21 -5.47 -8.64
C GLU A 126 -35.88 -5.28 -7.90
N GLY A 127 -35.81 -4.28 -7.02
CA GLY A 127 -34.64 -4.03 -6.22
C GLY A 127 -34.38 -5.12 -5.16
N GLU A 128 -35.42 -5.74 -4.60
CA GLU A 128 -35.28 -6.92 -3.75
C GLU A 128 -34.73 -8.12 -4.53
N ARG A 129 -35.24 -8.39 -5.74
CA ARG A 129 -34.70 -9.46 -6.60
C ARG A 129 -33.24 -9.21 -6.96
N MET A 130 -32.88 -7.97 -7.27
CA MET A 130 -31.50 -7.57 -7.53
C MET A 130 -30.60 -7.84 -6.32
N CYS A 131 -30.99 -7.41 -5.13
CA CYS A 131 -30.22 -7.67 -3.91
C CYS A 131 -30.06 -9.17 -3.66
N ASN A 132 -31.12 -9.95 -3.80
CA ASN A 132 -31.07 -11.41 -3.64
C ASN A 132 -30.11 -12.05 -4.64
N PHE A 133 -30.13 -11.63 -5.91
CA PHE A 133 -29.20 -12.12 -6.93
C PHE A 133 -27.73 -11.81 -6.56
N ILE A 134 -27.44 -10.61 -6.05
CA ILE A 134 -26.09 -10.22 -5.62
C ILE A 134 -25.62 -11.07 -4.43
N GLU A 135 -26.52 -11.34 -3.47
CA GLU A 135 -26.23 -12.23 -2.34
C GLU A 135 -26.00 -13.68 -2.80
N GLU A 136 -26.80 -14.20 -3.74
CA GLU A 136 -26.64 -15.53 -4.32
C GLU A 136 -25.36 -15.67 -5.16
N ALA A 137 -24.88 -14.58 -5.75
CA ALA A 137 -23.60 -14.52 -6.43
C ALA A 137 -22.40 -14.50 -5.46
N LEU A 138 -22.64 -14.43 -4.15
CA LEU A 138 -21.60 -14.39 -3.10
C LEU A 138 -20.63 -13.21 -3.27
N VAL A 139 -21.16 -12.03 -3.57
CA VAL A 139 -20.36 -10.80 -3.65
C VAL A 139 -19.79 -10.45 -2.27
N GLY A 140 -18.51 -10.09 -2.20
CA GLY A 140 -17.83 -9.85 -0.92
C GLY A 140 -18.23 -8.56 -0.23
N THR A 141 -18.54 -7.49 -0.96
CA THR A 141 -18.97 -6.21 -0.37
C THR A 141 -19.83 -5.40 -1.33
N ILE A 142 -20.85 -4.72 -0.80
CA ILE A 142 -21.67 -3.76 -1.55
C ILE A 142 -21.18 -2.34 -1.28
N LEU A 143 -20.95 -1.56 -2.32
CA LEU A 143 -20.72 -0.12 -2.25
C LEU A 143 -22.04 0.61 -2.53
N LEU A 144 -22.69 1.14 -1.50
CA LEU A 144 -24.02 1.74 -1.60
C LEU A 144 -23.91 3.28 -1.66
N LYS A 145 -24.42 3.92 -2.72
CA LYS A 145 -24.40 5.38 -2.88
C LYS A 145 -25.79 6.01 -2.78
N HIS A 146 -25.80 7.33 -2.58
CA HIS A 146 -27.03 8.15 -2.43
C HIS A 146 -27.93 7.65 -1.30
N VAL A 147 -27.34 7.34 -0.15
CA VAL A 147 -28.06 6.79 1.00
C VAL A 147 -28.92 7.87 1.66
N ILE A 148 -30.23 7.63 1.68
CA ILE A 148 -31.19 8.37 2.49
C ILE A 148 -31.34 7.61 3.81
N VAL A 149 -30.82 8.19 4.89
CA VAL A 149 -30.91 7.57 6.22
C VAL A 149 -32.34 7.70 6.76
N SER A 150 -33.00 6.56 6.89
CA SER A 150 -34.33 6.39 7.48
C SER A 150 -34.36 5.06 8.24
N GLU A 151 -35.34 4.86 9.11
CA GLU A 151 -35.46 3.58 9.83
C GLU A 151 -35.69 2.38 8.90
N HIS A 152 -36.38 2.61 7.77
CA HIS A 152 -36.57 1.56 6.76
C HIS A 152 -35.25 1.17 6.08
N SER A 153 -34.45 2.16 5.69
CA SER A 153 -33.18 1.89 5.02
C SER A 153 -32.12 1.30 5.93
N LYS A 154 -32.04 1.74 7.19
CA LYS A 154 -31.14 1.12 8.18
C LYS A 154 -31.45 -0.36 8.35
N LYS A 155 -32.71 -0.71 8.62
CA LYS A 155 -33.14 -2.11 8.76
C LYS A 155 -32.80 -2.94 7.53
N ARG A 156 -32.97 -2.37 6.34
CA ARG A 156 -32.62 -3.07 5.10
C ARG A 156 -31.12 -3.37 5.01
N ILE A 157 -30.27 -2.39 5.31
CA ILE A 157 -28.81 -2.58 5.32
C ILE A 157 -28.43 -3.62 6.38
N GLU A 158 -29.03 -3.55 7.57
CA GLU A 158 -28.75 -4.45 8.69
C GLU A 158 -29.19 -5.90 8.43
N ASN A 159 -30.27 -6.10 7.68
CA ASN A 159 -30.79 -7.42 7.35
C ASN A 159 -30.09 -8.07 6.13
N GLY A 160 -29.31 -7.31 5.37
CA GLY A 160 -28.56 -7.81 4.22
C GLY A 160 -27.41 -8.74 4.64
N ARG A 161 -27.07 -9.72 3.80
CA ARG A 161 -25.99 -10.69 4.09
C ARG A 161 -24.61 -10.16 3.74
N CYS A 162 -24.51 -9.29 2.75
CA CYS A 162 -23.25 -8.72 2.30
C CYS A 162 -22.89 -7.50 3.17
N PRO A 163 -21.63 -7.36 3.61
CA PRO A 163 -21.18 -6.14 4.28
C PRO A 163 -21.27 -4.94 3.32
N VAL A 164 -21.54 -3.77 3.88
CA VAL A 164 -21.78 -2.55 3.11
C VAL A 164 -20.71 -1.50 3.39
N ILE A 165 -20.17 -0.90 2.34
CA ILE A 165 -19.48 0.38 2.41
C ILE A 165 -20.44 1.43 1.89
N ILE A 166 -20.74 2.45 2.70
CA ILE A 166 -21.57 3.57 2.25
C ILE A 166 -20.66 4.56 1.53
N ARG A 167 -21.06 5.00 0.34
CA ARG A 167 -20.40 6.08 -0.39
C ARG A 167 -21.21 7.37 -0.25
N ASP A 168 -20.66 8.37 0.43
CA ASP A 168 -21.34 9.64 0.72
C ASP A 168 -20.35 10.81 0.74
N SER A 169 -20.78 12.00 0.30
CA SER A 169 -19.97 13.22 0.32
C SER A 169 -19.95 13.92 1.69
N LEU A 170 -20.76 13.45 2.64
CA LEU A 170 -20.97 14.03 3.98
C LEU A 170 -21.52 15.46 3.95
N VAL A 171 -22.19 15.85 2.86
CA VAL A 171 -22.84 17.17 2.76
C VAL A 171 -24.16 17.19 3.54
N ARG A 172 -24.88 16.07 3.57
CA ARG A 172 -26.22 15.97 4.18
C ARG A 172 -26.30 14.94 5.31
N ASN A 173 -25.37 14.00 5.32
CA ASN A 173 -25.32 12.91 6.28
C ASN A 173 -24.15 13.12 7.22
N ASP A 174 -24.37 12.74 8.47
CA ASP A 174 -23.34 12.73 9.50
C ASP A 174 -22.59 11.39 9.49
N ILE A 175 -21.26 11.44 9.59
CA ILE A 175 -20.38 10.27 9.51
C ILE A 175 -20.70 9.23 10.60
N ARG A 176 -21.01 9.67 11.82
CA ARG A 176 -21.33 8.79 12.95
C ARG A 176 -22.64 8.04 12.68
N THR A 177 -23.64 8.74 12.16
CA THR A 177 -24.93 8.15 11.80
C THR A 177 -24.79 7.04 10.76
N LEU A 178 -23.86 7.16 9.81
CA LEU A 178 -23.63 6.14 8.78
C LEU A 178 -22.86 4.94 9.34
N LEU A 179 -21.80 5.18 10.13
CA LEU A 179 -20.92 4.12 10.63
C LEU A 179 -21.54 3.27 11.76
N THR A 180 -22.53 3.81 12.48
CA THR A 180 -23.24 3.09 13.56
C THR A 180 -24.19 2.01 13.04
N ILE A 181 -24.51 1.98 11.74
CA ILE A 181 -25.33 0.92 11.14
C ILE A 181 -24.52 -0.39 11.17
N ASN A 182 -25.10 -1.46 11.74
CA ASN A 182 -24.34 -2.67 12.11
C ASN A 182 -23.61 -3.32 10.93
N ASN A 183 -24.28 -3.46 9.79
CA ASN A 183 -23.72 -4.12 8.60
C ASN A 183 -22.85 -3.18 7.73
N VAL A 184 -22.67 -1.91 8.15
CA VAL A 184 -21.76 -0.99 7.48
C VAL A 184 -20.35 -1.20 7.99
N ILE A 185 -19.42 -1.60 7.13
CA ILE A 185 -18.02 -1.86 7.49
C ILE A 185 -17.10 -0.66 7.21
N GLY A 186 -17.59 0.34 6.51
CA GLY A 186 -16.82 1.55 6.23
C GLY A 186 -17.62 2.64 5.52
N LEU A 187 -17.02 3.82 5.49
CA LEU A 187 -17.52 4.98 4.76
C LEU A 187 -16.50 5.34 3.68
N SER A 188 -16.98 5.43 2.44
CA SER A 188 -16.24 6.00 1.33
C SER A 188 -16.64 7.43 1.04
N THR A 189 -15.69 8.36 1.06
CA THR A 189 -15.97 9.80 0.94
C THR A 189 -14.82 10.59 0.33
N ASN A 190 -15.11 11.69 -0.36
CA ASN A 190 -14.12 12.69 -0.75
C ASN A 190 -13.99 13.85 0.25
N PHE A 191 -14.74 13.82 1.36
CA PHE A 191 -14.77 14.90 2.35
C PHE A 191 -13.38 15.23 2.93
N PHE A 192 -12.48 14.24 2.96
CA PHE A 192 -11.16 14.34 3.59
C PHE A 192 -10.07 14.92 2.69
N GLU A 193 -10.41 15.39 1.48
CA GLU A 193 -9.45 16.09 0.65
C GLU A 193 -8.88 17.31 1.42
N ASN A 194 -7.56 17.32 1.63
CA ASN A 194 -6.84 18.33 2.42
C ASN A 194 -7.29 18.44 3.89
N LYS A 195 -7.86 17.38 4.48
CA LYS A 195 -8.22 17.32 5.90
C LYS A 195 -7.53 16.16 6.62
N ASP A 196 -7.47 16.26 7.94
CA ASP A 196 -6.82 15.27 8.81
C ASP A 196 -7.77 14.10 9.13
N ILE A 197 -7.54 12.94 8.51
CA ILE A 197 -8.35 11.73 8.72
C ILE A 197 -8.14 11.18 10.14
N MET A 198 -6.90 11.21 10.66
CA MET A 198 -6.61 10.74 12.00
C MET A 198 -7.39 11.53 13.05
N LYS A 199 -7.43 12.86 12.94
CA LYS A 199 -8.26 13.69 13.82
C LYS A 199 -9.73 13.27 13.81
N ALA A 200 -10.29 12.97 12.63
CA ALA A 200 -11.66 12.51 12.53
C ALA A 200 -11.86 11.12 13.17
N LYS A 201 -10.90 10.20 12.99
CA LYS A 201 -10.92 8.88 13.63
C LYS A 201 -10.88 8.99 15.16
N TYR A 202 -10.02 9.85 15.72
CA TYR A 202 -10.02 10.09 17.17
C TYR A 202 -11.34 10.64 17.69
N ALA A 203 -11.96 11.60 16.97
CA ALA A 203 -13.29 12.10 17.33
C ALA A 203 -14.38 11.01 17.27
N LEU A 204 -14.33 10.11 16.28
CA LEU A 204 -15.23 8.95 16.20
C LEU A 204 -15.01 7.97 17.36
N LYS A 205 -13.75 7.77 17.76
CA LYS A 205 -13.39 6.92 18.90
C LYS A 205 -13.90 7.47 20.23
N GLU A 206 -13.80 8.78 20.46
CA GLU A 206 -14.37 9.45 21.65
C GLU A 206 -15.89 9.24 21.75
N GLU A 207 -16.56 9.07 20.62
CA GLU A 207 -17.98 8.74 20.49
C GLU A 207 -18.27 7.22 20.53
N ASN A 208 -17.30 6.40 20.93
CA ASN A 208 -17.37 4.93 21.01
C ASN A 208 -17.59 4.21 19.67
N ILE A 209 -17.15 4.79 18.55
CA ILE A 209 -17.09 4.07 17.28
C ILE A 209 -15.70 3.45 17.13
N GLU A 210 -15.64 2.13 17.02
CA GLU A 210 -14.39 1.41 16.75
C GLU A 210 -13.87 1.79 15.36
N VAL A 211 -12.77 2.53 15.31
CA VAL A 211 -12.04 2.90 14.11
C VAL A 211 -10.56 2.62 14.31
N ASN A 212 -9.82 2.46 13.21
CA ASN A 212 -8.39 2.18 13.27
C ASN A 212 -7.58 3.44 13.59
N THR A 213 -7.23 3.62 14.86
CA THR A 213 -6.30 4.64 15.35
C THR A 213 -4.97 4.01 15.78
N PHE A 214 -3.89 4.79 15.76
CA PHE A 214 -2.64 4.39 16.39
C PHE A 214 -2.81 4.44 17.91
N GLU A 215 -2.62 3.32 18.60
CA GLU A 215 -2.80 3.26 20.05
C GLU A 215 -1.55 2.71 20.71
N SER A 216 -1.17 3.31 21.83
CA SER A 216 -0.16 2.73 22.68
C SER A 216 -0.76 1.62 23.54
N LEU A 217 -0.07 0.49 23.61
CA LEU A 217 -0.40 -0.59 24.54
C LEU A 217 0.06 -0.30 25.97
N LEU A 218 0.95 0.68 26.15
CA LEU A 218 1.55 1.05 27.42
C LEU A 218 1.35 2.55 27.69
N SER A 219 1.25 2.93 28.96
CA SER A 219 1.29 4.35 29.32
C SER A 219 2.71 4.90 29.13
N PHE A 220 2.84 6.17 28.71
CA PHE A 220 4.15 6.83 28.63
C PHE A 220 4.87 6.85 30.00
N SER A 221 4.11 6.84 31.10
CA SER A 221 4.65 6.76 32.46
C SER A 221 5.38 5.45 32.78
N GLU A 222 5.24 4.42 31.95
CA GLU A 222 5.97 3.16 32.08
C GLU A 222 7.36 3.20 31.41
N PHE A 223 7.68 4.28 30.69
CA PHE A 223 8.91 4.38 29.93
C PHE A 223 10.03 4.87 30.87
N LYS A 224 11.24 4.38 30.65
CA LYS A 224 12.42 4.86 31.38
C LYS A 224 13.03 6.02 30.62
N LEU A 225 12.96 7.20 31.22
CA LEU A 225 13.46 8.42 30.64
C LEU A 225 14.90 8.68 31.10
N ASN A 226 15.67 9.40 30.29
CA ASN A 226 16.97 9.90 30.70
C ASN A 226 16.84 11.02 31.75
N ALA A 227 17.97 11.53 32.24
CA ALA A 227 18.00 12.59 33.25
C ALA A 227 17.29 13.90 32.84
N ASP A 228 17.12 14.13 31.53
CA ASP A 228 16.44 15.30 30.96
C ASP A 228 14.92 15.06 30.80
N GLY A 229 14.40 13.90 31.21
CA GLY A 229 12.99 13.52 31.01
C GLY A 229 12.65 13.16 29.56
N LEU A 230 13.64 12.69 28.79
CA LEU A 230 13.49 12.35 27.38
C LEU A 230 13.78 10.87 27.12
N ILE A 231 13.11 10.31 26.12
CA ILE A 231 13.38 8.97 25.59
C ILE A 231 14.08 9.06 24.22
N PRO A 232 15.21 8.37 24.00
CA PRO A 232 15.80 8.24 22.67
C PRO A 232 14.86 7.48 21.71
N VAL A 233 14.87 7.91 20.46
CA VAL A 233 14.09 7.32 19.36
C VAL A 233 15.03 7.02 18.21
N VAL A 234 15.25 5.73 17.94
CA VAL A 234 15.92 5.25 16.73
C VAL A 234 14.89 5.16 15.62
N VAL A 235 15.17 5.79 14.48
CA VAL A 235 14.23 5.87 13.36
C VAL A 235 14.77 5.03 12.22
N GLN A 236 13.96 4.09 11.73
CA GLN A 236 14.28 3.21 10.60
C GLN A 236 13.30 3.38 9.46
N ASP A 237 13.77 3.24 8.23
CA ASP A 237 12.89 3.08 7.08
C ASP A 237 12.17 1.73 7.18
N TYR A 238 10.85 1.74 7.08
CA TYR A 238 10.04 0.53 7.29
C TYR A 238 10.19 -0.53 6.19
N ARG A 239 10.70 -0.18 4.99
CA ARG A 239 10.89 -1.10 3.87
C ARG A 239 12.28 -1.71 3.86
N THR A 240 13.30 -0.90 4.17
CA THR A 240 14.70 -1.31 4.04
C THR A 240 15.36 -1.67 5.38
N ASP A 241 14.68 -1.39 6.50
CA ASP A 241 15.22 -1.46 7.87
C ASP A 241 16.47 -0.58 8.10
N GLU A 242 16.79 0.32 7.16
CA GLU A 242 17.91 1.23 7.26
C GLU A 242 17.67 2.26 8.37
N VAL A 243 18.66 2.46 9.25
CA VAL A 243 18.59 3.47 10.29
C VAL A 243 18.74 4.86 9.66
N LEU A 244 17.69 5.67 9.76
CA LEU A 244 17.60 7.01 9.20
C LEU A 244 18.22 8.05 10.12
N MET A 245 17.85 8.05 11.40
CA MET A 245 18.32 9.04 12.37
C MET A 245 18.06 8.61 13.82
N LEU A 246 18.66 9.33 14.76
CA LEU A 246 18.32 9.27 16.19
C LEU A 246 17.78 10.62 16.64
N ALA A 247 16.69 10.61 17.40
CA ALA A 247 16.10 11.80 18.01
C ALA A 247 15.65 11.50 19.43
N TYR A 248 14.97 12.47 20.06
CA TYR A 248 14.43 12.34 21.41
C TYR A 248 12.97 12.77 21.42
N MET A 249 12.18 12.17 22.30
CA MET A 249 10.80 12.59 22.58
C MET A 249 10.63 12.86 24.07
N ASN A 250 9.85 13.88 24.41
CA ASN A 250 9.16 13.97 25.69
C ASN A 250 7.74 13.39 25.54
N GLU A 251 6.96 13.39 26.62
CA GLU A 251 5.58 12.87 26.62
C GLU A 251 4.69 13.57 25.59
N GLU A 252 4.79 14.90 25.47
CA GLU A 252 3.97 15.66 24.51
C GLU A 252 4.31 15.31 23.05
N ALA A 253 5.60 15.16 22.73
CA ALA A 253 6.07 14.75 21.40
C ALA A 253 5.58 13.34 21.04
N TYR A 254 5.65 12.41 22.01
CA TYR A 254 5.13 11.06 21.86
C TYR A 254 3.62 11.06 21.59
N ASN A 255 2.83 11.74 22.43
CA ASN A 255 1.38 11.79 22.28
C ASN A 255 0.95 12.44 20.95
N LYS A 256 1.63 13.51 20.50
CA LYS A 256 1.40 14.10 19.18
C LYS A 256 1.74 13.14 18.05
N THR A 257 2.78 12.32 18.20
CA THR A 257 3.15 11.29 17.22
C THR A 257 2.06 10.22 17.10
N ILE A 258 1.57 9.72 18.23
CA ILE A 258 0.48 8.73 18.29
C ILE A 258 -0.82 9.28 17.68
N VAL A 259 -1.18 10.52 17.99
CA VAL A 259 -2.41 11.13 17.49
C VAL A 259 -2.34 11.44 15.99
N SER A 260 -1.23 12.01 15.53
CA SER A 260 -1.12 12.49 14.15
C SER A 260 -0.62 11.44 13.16
N GLY A 261 -0.04 10.33 13.63
CA GLY A 261 0.66 9.36 12.79
C GLY A 261 1.95 9.91 12.15
N ARG A 262 2.44 11.07 12.60
CA ARG A 262 3.64 11.74 12.07
C ARG A 262 4.65 11.96 13.17
N MET A 263 5.92 11.69 12.88
CA MET A 263 6.99 11.82 13.86
C MET A 263 7.14 13.27 14.35
N THR A 264 6.89 13.45 15.65
CA THR A 264 7.11 14.69 16.38
C THR A 264 8.20 14.45 17.41
N TYR A 265 9.26 15.24 17.38
CA TYR A 265 10.40 15.11 18.27
C TYR A 265 10.47 16.28 19.26
N TYR A 266 11.30 16.14 20.30
CA TYR A 266 11.68 17.23 21.18
C TYR A 266 13.10 17.71 20.86
N SER A 267 13.21 18.98 20.47
CA SER A 267 14.51 19.59 20.17
C SER A 267 15.17 20.06 21.47
N ARG A 268 16.17 19.31 21.95
CA ARG A 268 16.93 19.65 23.17
C ARG A 268 17.61 21.02 23.12
N SER A 269 18.05 21.45 21.94
CA SER A 269 18.74 22.74 21.77
C SER A 269 17.79 23.93 21.65
N ARG A 270 16.55 23.70 21.22
CA ARG A 270 15.53 24.75 21.01
C ARG A 270 14.42 24.73 22.07
N ASP A 271 14.45 23.74 22.95
CA ASP A 271 13.47 23.51 24.02
C ASP A 271 12.02 23.55 23.51
N THR A 272 11.77 22.89 22.38
CA THR A 272 10.48 22.95 21.70
C THR A 272 10.19 21.67 20.93
N LEU A 273 8.90 21.46 20.66
CA LEU A 273 8.45 20.39 19.79
C LEU A 273 8.81 20.67 18.33
N TRP A 274 9.11 19.60 17.61
CA TRP A 274 9.50 19.65 16.21
C TRP A 274 8.79 18.55 15.43
N LEU A 275 7.80 18.92 14.63
CA LEU A 275 7.20 18.04 13.65
C LEU A 275 8.17 17.84 12.48
N LYS A 276 8.68 16.62 12.29
CA LYS A 276 9.64 16.32 11.23
C LYS A 276 8.99 16.57 9.87
N GLY A 277 9.63 17.42 9.07
CA GLY A 277 9.17 17.77 7.72
C GLY A 277 8.28 19.01 7.64
N GLU A 278 7.89 19.62 8.76
CA GLU A 278 7.03 20.81 8.75
C GLU A 278 7.63 21.97 7.92
N THR A 279 8.94 22.18 8.00
CA THR A 279 9.63 23.22 7.23
C THR A 279 10.10 22.75 5.85
N SER A 280 10.54 21.49 5.72
CA SER A 280 11.19 20.99 4.48
C SER A 280 10.26 20.19 3.55
N GLY A 281 9.07 19.81 4.01
CA GLY A 281 8.20 18.83 3.36
C GLY A 281 8.66 17.37 3.51
N HIS A 282 9.79 17.10 4.16
CA HIS A 282 10.35 15.74 4.33
C HIS A 282 9.81 15.06 5.58
N TYR A 283 8.52 14.74 5.53
CA TYR A 283 7.78 14.11 6.62
C TYR A 283 8.21 12.67 6.88
N GLN A 284 7.98 12.21 8.11
CA GLN A 284 8.09 10.82 8.54
C GLN A 284 6.74 10.35 9.06
N TYR A 285 6.15 9.36 8.39
CA TYR A 285 4.87 8.78 8.79
C TYR A 285 5.10 7.48 9.55
N VAL A 286 4.50 7.36 10.73
CA VAL A 286 4.65 6.21 11.62
C VAL A 286 4.03 4.98 10.97
N LYS A 287 4.76 3.86 10.99
CA LYS A 287 4.26 2.52 10.63
C LYS A 287 4.23 1.60 11.83
N GLU A 288 5.27 1.68 12.66
CA GLU A 288 5.38 0.89 13.87
C GLU A 288 6.20 1.66 14.91
N LEU A 289 5.81 1.54 16.18
CA LEU A 289 6.63 1.97 17.31
C LEU A 289 6.80 0.78 18.24
N SER A 290 8.04 0.47 18.57
CA SER A 290 8.41 -0.62 19.48
C SER A 290 9.31 -0.07 20.58
N LEU A 291 9.19 -0.63 21.79
CA LEU A 291 10.12 -0.36 22.89
C LEU A 291 11.13 -1.50 22.99
N ASP A 292 12.33 -1.19 23.40
CA ASP A 292 13.32 -2.20 23.77
C ASP A 292 12.96 -2.92 25.09
N CYS A 293 13.78 -3.90 25.44
CA CYS A 293 13.48 -4.85 26.51
C CYS A 293 13.43 -4.23 27.91
N ASP A 294 14.12 -3.12 28.14
CA ASP A 294 14.14 -2.37 29.38
C ASP A 294 13.34 -1.05 29.32
N LYS A 295 12.65 -0.80 28.20
CA LYS A 295 11.71 0.31 27.98
C LYS A 295 12.36 1.69 28.02
N ASP A 296 13.62 1.81 27.63
CA ASP A 296 14.36 3.08 27.66
C ASP A 296 14.64 3.66 26.27
N THR A 297 14.34 2.92 25.20
CA THR A 297 14.50 3.38 23.83
C THR A 297 13.32 2.97 22.95
N ILE A 298 12.86 3.90 22.10
CA ILE A 298 11.86 3.62 21.07
C ILE A 298 12.57 3.30 19.75
N LEU A 299 12.16 2.22 19.10
CA LEU A 299 12.40 1.98 17.68
C LEU A 299 11.16 2.40 16.89
N ALA A 300 11.32 3.36 15.98
CA ALA A 300 10.26 3.85 15.12
C ALA A 300 10.51 3.42 13.66
N LYS A 301 9.65 2.55 13.13
CA LYS A 301 9.61 2.28 11.69
C LYS A 301 8.73 3.32 11.02
N VAL A 302 9.28 4.01 10.03
CA VAL A 302 8.61 5.12 9.36
C VAL A 302 8.69 4.99 7.85
N LEU A 303 7.66 5.51 7.17
CA LEU A 303 7.77 5.90 5.77
C LEU A 303 8.39 7.29 5.70
N GLN A 304 9.58 7.39 5.12
CA GLN A 304 10.33 8.64 4.96
C GLN A 304 10.00 9.29 3.60
N ILE A 305 9.56 10.56 3.62
CA ILE A 305 9.41 11.36 2.40
C ILE A 305 10.65 12.20 2.18
N GLY A 306 11.30 12.05 1.04
CA GLY A 306 12.55 12.76 0.73
C GLY A 306 13.68 12.42 1.72
N PRO A 307 14.75 13.23 1.78
CA PRO A 307 15.85 13.03 2.71
C PRO A 307 15.44 13.11 4.19
N ALA A 308 15.91 12.17 5.02
CA ALA A 308 15.75 12.29 6.48
C ALA A 308 16.68 13.38 7.04
N CYS A 309 17.89 13.50 6.49
CA CYS A 309 18.91 14.43 6.97
C CYS A 309 18.76 15.85 6.39
N HIS A 310 19.09 16.85 7.19
CA HIS A 310 19.09 18.26 6.78
C HIS A 310 20.20 18.60 5.75
N THR A 311 21.19 17.73 5.58
CA THR A 311 22.24 17.85 4.55
C THR A 311 21.77 17.42 3.17
N GLY A 312 20.55 16.89 3.05
CA GLY A 312 20.03 16.28 1.83
C GLY A 312 20.37 14.78 1.68
N SER A 313 21.16 14.21 2.59
CA SER A 313 21.43 12.78 2.64
C SER A 313 20.20 11.97 3.08
N HIS A 314 20.06 10.74 2.57
CA HIS A 314 18.94 9.87 2.91
C HIS A 314 18.86 9.59 4.43
N ASN A 315 19.99 9.25 5.05
CA ASN A 315 20.14 9.03 6.49
C ASN A 315 21.19 9.99 7.12
N CYS A 316 21.29 10.00 8.44
CA CYS A 316 22.26 10.78 9.21
C CYS A 316 23.65 10.11 9.37
N PHE A 317 23.76 8.81 9.14
CA PHE A 317 24.94 7.98 9.43
C PHE A 317 25.84 7.79 8.19
N ILE A 318 26.25 8.91 7.57
CA ILE A 318 26.96 8.91 6.27
C ILE A 318 28.49 8.82 6.37
N HIS A 319 29.05 8.81 7.59
CA HIS A 319 30.49 8.83 7.81
C HIS A 319 30.95 7.54 8.48
N ASP A 320 31.84 6.81 7.80
CA ASP A 320 32.52 5.65 8.36
C ASP A 320 33.43 6.10 9.50
N LEU A 321 33.22 5.55 10.71
CA LEU A 321 34.10 5.79 11.85
C LEU A 321 35.24 4.77 11.92
N VAL A 322 34.90 3.48 11.80
CA VAL A 322 35.83 2.35 11.73
C VAL A 322 35.20 1.28 10.84
N LYS A 323 35.95 0.79 9.86
CA LYS A 323 35.52 -0.28 8.96
C LYS A 323 36.58 -1.38 8.93
N LYS A 324 36.21 -2.58 9.34
CA LYS A 324 37.02 -3.78 9.09
C LYS A 324 36.65 -4.29 7.69
N GLU A 325 37.61 -4.72 6.90
CA GLU A 325 37.30 -5.44 5.66
C GLU A 325 36.66 -6.79 6.04
N TYR A 326 35.43 -7.01 5.58
CA TYR A 326 34.76 -8.29 5.64
C TYR A 326 33.97 -8.51 4.35
N ASN A 327 33.87 -9.76 3.92
CA ASN A 327 32.98 -10.12 2.83
C ASN A 327 31.56 -10.12 3.39
N HIS A 328 30.72 -9.18 2.95
CA HIS A 328 29.28 -9.26 3.17
C HIS A 328 28.76 -10.51 2.44
N SER A 329 28.48 -11.57 3.20
CA SER A 329 27.81 -12.76 2.71
C SER A 329 26.35 -12.81 3.17
N ASP A 330 25.77 -11.67 3.54
CA ASP A 330 24.38 -11.58 3.95
C ASP A 330 23.47 -11.88 2.74
N PRO A 331 22.69 -12.98 2.76
CA PRO A 331 21.84 -13.36 1.64
C PRO A 331 20.88 -12.24 1.18
N PHE A 332 20.47 -11.34 2.09
CA PHE A 332 19.55 -10.25 1.77
C PHE A 332 20.21 -9.13 0.96
N HIS A 333 21.50 -8.87 1.17
CA HIS A 333 22.23 -7.79 0.50
C HIS A 333 22.89 -8.23 -0.81
N VAL A 334 23.26 -9.52 -0.94
CA VAL A 334 23.96 -10.04 -2.13
C VAL A 334 23.22 -9.72 -3.43
N PHE A 335 21.89 -9.86 -3.48
CA PHE A 335 21.12 -9.55 -4.69
C PHE A 335 21.13 -8.07 -5.05
N LYS A 336 21.07 -7.20 -4.04
CA LYS A 336 21.16 -5.74 -4.24
C LYS A 336 22.56 -5.36 -4.73
N ASP A 337 23.59 -5.86 -4.07
CA ASP A 337 24.99 -5.55 -4.39
C ASP A 337 25.35 -6.00 -5.82
N VAL A 338 24.97 -7.23 -6.20
CA VAL A 338 25.20 -7.74 -7.55
C VAL A 338 24.43 -6.92 -8.58
N TYR A 339 23.18 -6.56 -8.30
CA TYR A 339 22.39 -5.71 -9.19
C TYR A 339 22.98 -4.31 -9.35
N GLU A 340 23.47 -3.70 -8.27
CA GLU A 340 24.18 -2.41 -8.29
C GLU A 340 25.45 -2.47 -9.13
N VAL A 341 26.23 -3.56 -9.04
CA VAL A 341 27.40 -3.80 -9.90
C VAL A 341 26.99 -3.91 -11.37
N ILE A 342 25.89 -4.61 -11.68
CA ILE A 342 25.36 -4.71 -13.06
C ILE A 342 24.97 -3.33 -13.58
N MET A 343 24.26 -2.54 -12.78
CA MET A 343 23.84 -1.18 -13.12
C MET A 343 25.01 -0.19 -13.22
N ASP A 344 26.06 -0.36 -12.40
CA ASP A 344 27.32 0.37 -12.55
C ASP A 344 27.97 0.03 -13.88
N ARG A 345 28.12 -1.26 -14.22
CA ARG A 345 28.71 -1.67 -15.51
C ARG A 345 27.92 -1.15 -16.72
N LYS A 346 26.60 -1.04 -16.61
CA LYS A 346 25.76 -0.45 -17.66
C LYS A 346 26.00 1.05 -17.84
N ARG A 347 26.18 1.79 -16.73
CA ARG A 347 26.40 3.26 -16.73
C ARG A 347 27.85 3.65 -17.00
N ASN A 348 28.78 2.85 -16.48
CA ASN A 348 30.23 3.00 -16.52
C ASN A 348 30.85 1.72 -17.12
N PRO A 349 30.84 1.57 -18.45
CA PRO A 349 31.35 0.36 -19.11
C PRO A 349 32.80 0.08 -18.76
N LYS A 350 33.11 -1.18 -18.47
CA LYS A 350 34.47 -1.66 -18.20
C LYS A 350 34.87 -2.66 -19.28
N GLU A 351 35.94 -2.34 -20.00
CA GLU A 351 36.47 -3.22 -21.06
C GLU A 351 36.80 -4.61 -20.49
N GLY A 352 36.41 -5.66 -21.23
CA GLY A 352 36.60 -7.06 -20.83
C GLY A 352 35.60 -7.60 -19.79
N SER A 353 34.63 -6.80 -19.34
CA SER A 353 33.58 -7.26 -18.42
C SER A 353 32.55 -8.15 -19.13
N TYR A 354 32.24 -9.32 -18.55
CA TYR A 354 31.19 -10.21 -19.05
C TYR A 354 29.81 -9.52 -19.11
N THR A 355 29.49 -8.69 -18.10
CA THR A 355 28.23 -7.92 -18.08
C THR A 355 28.15 -6.95 -19.27
N ASN A 356 29.25 -6.28 -19.62
CA ASN A 356 29.26 -5.35 -20.76
C ASN A 356 29.13 -6.10 -22.09
N TYR A 357 29.76 -7.27 -22.23
CA TYR A 357 29.56 -8.14 -23.39
C TYR A 357 28.09 -8.53 -23.60
N LEU A 358 27.35 -8.84 -22.52
CA LEU A 358 25.92 -9.13 -22.62
C LEU A 358 25.12 -7.93 -23.12
N PHE A 359 25.35 -6.73 -22.56
CA PHE A 359 24.66 -5.51 -23.01
C PHE A 359 25.03 -5.12 -24.45
N GLU A 360 26.29 -5.26 -24.86
CA GLU A 360 26.73 -4.98 -26.23
C GLU A 360 26.10 -5.90 -27.28
N LYS A 361 25.86 -7.17 -26.92
CA LYS A 361 25.18 -8.14 -27.80
C LYS A 361 23.66 -7.99 -27.79
N GLY A 362 23.12 -7.23 -26.85
CA GLY A 362 21.71 -6.89 -26.78
C GLY A 362 20.79 -8.01 -26.28
N ILE A 363 19.50 -7.71 -26.32
CA ILE A 363 18.43 -8.49 -25.68
C ILE A 363 18.43 -9.98 -26.06
N ASP A 364 18.67 -10.32 -27.33
CA ASP A 364 18.66 -11.71 -27.80
C ASP A 364 19.71 -12.57 -27.12
N LYS A 365 20.90 -12.00 -26.85
CA LYS A 365 21.98 -12.72 -26.17
C LYS A 365 21.66 -12.94 -24.70
N ILE A 366 21.07 -11.93 -24.05
CA ILE A 366 20.62 -12.01 -22.65
C ILE A 366 19.52 -13.06 -22.50
N LEU A 367 18.52 -13.05 -23.38
CA LEU A 367 17.42 -14.02 -23.39
C LEU A 367 17.91 -15.45 -23.66
N LYS A 368 18.83 -15.62 -24.62
CA LYS A 368 19.47 -16.90 -24.88
C LYS A 368 20.11 -17.46 -23.61
N LYS A 369 20.84 -16.63 -22.86
CA LYS A 369 21.46 -17.04 -21.61
C LYS A 369 20.42 -17.42 -20.56
N CYS A 370 19.40 -16.59 -20.33
CA CYS A 370 18.32 -16.93 -19.41
C CYS A 370 17.66 -18.29 -19.74
N GLY A 371 17.48 -18.61 -21.02
CA GLY A 371 16.93 -19.89 -21.46
C GLY A 371 17.88 -21.08 -21.27
N GLU A 372 19.18 -20.90 -21.51
CA GLU A 372 20.23 -21.91 -21.26
C GLU A 372 20.25 -22.28 -19.77
N GLU A 373 20.45 -21.31 -18.89
CA GLU A 373 20.57 -21.56 -17.44
C GLU A 373 19.26 -22.14 -16.86
N ALA A 374 18.09 -21.73 -17.36
CA ALA A 374 16.81 -22.31 -16.95
C ALA A 374 16.68 -23.80 -17.32
N ALA A 375 17.18 -24.19 -18.49
CA ALA A 375 17.21 -25.59 -18.91
C ALA A 375 18.22 -26.40 -18.09
N GLU A 376 19.37 -25.80 -17.77
CA GLU A 376 20.41 -26.40 -16.94
C GLU A 376 19.92 -26.62 -15.50
N ILE A 377 19.14 -25.70 -14.91
CA ILE A 377 18.45 -25.92 -13.63
C ILE A 377 17.56 -27.18 -13.68
N ILE A 378 16.76 -27.35 -14.74
CA ILE A 378 15.86 -28.52 -14.87
C ILE A 378 16.66 -29.82 -14.91
N ILE A 379 17.79 -29.82 -15.61
CA ILE A 379 18.67 -30.98 -15.72
C ILE A 379 19.37 -31.24 -14.38
N ALA A 380 20.00 -30.23 -13.79
CA ALA A 380 20.73 -30.32 -12.54
C ALA A 380 19.83 -30.72 -11.36
N ALA A 381 18.57 -30.28 -11.33
CA ALA A 381 17.60 -30.64 -10.30
C ALA A 381 17.26 -32.15 -10.27
N LYS A 382 17.53 -32.88 -11.35
CA LYS A 382 17.37 -34.34 -11.41
C LYS A 382 18.61 -35.09 -10.91
N ASN A 383 19.73 -34.41 -10.76
CA ASN A 383 20.98 -35.02 -10.31
C ASN A 383 20.97 -35.17 -8.78
N PRO A 384 21.62 -36.21 -8.23
CA PRO A 384 21.68 -36.40 -6.77
C PRO A 384 22.50 -35.33 -6.02
N ASN A 385 23.36 -34.59 -6.72
CA ASN A 385 24.23 -33.58 -6.15
C ASN A 385 23.67 -32.17 -6.37
N ALA A 386 23.38 -31.47 -5.28
CA ALA A 386 22.83 -30.11 -5.30
C ALA A 386 23.86 -29.01 -5.63
N GLU A 387 25.16 -29.32 -5.69
CA GLU A 387 26.19 -28.33 -6.01
C GLU A 387 26.02 -27.74 -7.41
N GLU A 388 25.80 -28.59 -8.42
CA GLU A 388 25.53 -28.16 -9.79
C GLU A 388 24.27 -27.29 -9.84
N LEU A 389 23.18 -27.77 -9.23
CA LEU A 389 21.93 -27.02 -9.12
C LEU A 389 22.13 -25.62 -8.49
N ARG A 390 22.99 -25.51 -7.46
CA ARG A 390 23.29 -24.23 -6.83
C ARG A 390 23.95 -23.26 -7.80
N TYR A 391 24.89 -23.72 -8.62
CA TYR A 391 25.56 -22.89 -9.62
C TYR A 391 24.59 -22.45 -10.71
N GLU A 392 23.79 -23.37 -11.26
CA GLU A 392 22.81 -23.05 -12.30
C GLU A 392 21.74 -22.05 -11.81
N ILE A 393 21.28 -22.18 -10.56
CA ILE A 393 20.38 -21.20 -9.95
C ILE A 393 21.06 -19.84 -9.83
N ALA A 394 22.32 -19.79 -9.39
CA ALA A 394 23.05 -18.53 -9.25
C ALA A 394 23.26 -17.83 -10.62
N ASP A 395 23.65 -18.58 -11.64
CA ASP A 395 23.86 -18.06 -13.00
C ASP A 395 22.54 -17.60 -13.63
N PHE A 396 21.46 -18.37 -13.46
CA PHE A 396 20.13 -17.95 -13.88
C PHE A 396 19.71 -16.62 -13.22
N LEU A 397 19.88 -16.50 -11.89
CA LEU A 397 19.53 -15.28 -11.16
C LEU A 397 20.38 -14.09 -11.60
N TYR A 398 21.68 -14.30 -11.89
CA TYR A 398 22.54 -13.26 -12.44
C TYR A 398 22.05 -12.78 -13.81
N HIS A 399 21.78 -13.70 -14.75
CA HIS A 399 21.30 -13.33 -16.08
C HIS A 399 19.90 -12.70 -16.02
N MET A 400 19.06 -13.13 -15.09
CA MET A 400 17.77 -12.48 -14.82
C MET A 400 17.94 -11.04 -14.35
N MET A 401 18.90 -10.76 -13.46
CA MET A 401 19.22 -9.38 -13.05
C MET A 401 19.74 -8.52 -14.21
N VAL A 402 20.53 -9.09 -15.12
CA VAL A 402 20.96 -8.39 -16.35
C VAL A 402 19.76 -8.09 -17.25
N LEU A 403 18.82 -9.04 -17.39
CA LEU A 403 17.57 -8.83 -18.13
C LEU A 403 16.69 -7.74 -17.49
N MET A 404 16.55 -7.76 -16.17
CA MET A 404 15.84 -6.72 -15.41
C MET A 404 16.44 -5.34 -15.71
N ALA A 405 17.76 -5.19 -15.59
CA ALA A 405 18.47 -3.95 -15.91
C ALA A 405 18.31 -3.53 -17.38
N GLU A 406 18.20 -4.48 -18.31
CA GLU A 406 17.94 -4.20 -19.73
C GLU A 406 16.52 -3.70 -19.98
N CYS A 407 15.54 -4.26 -19.28
CA CYS A 407 14.14 -3.88 -19.38
C CYS A 407 13.74 -2.71 -18.46
N GLY A 408 14.66 -2.18 -17.64
CA GLY A 408 14.38 -1.08 -16.71
C GLY A 408 13.57 -1.48 -15.49
N LEU A 409 13.69 -2.74 -15.03
CA LEU A 409 13.06 -3.27 -13.82
C LEU A 409 14.09 -3.42 -12.70
N ASP A 410 13.67 -3.38 -11.44
CA ASP A 410 14.54 -3.62 -10.28
C ASP A 410 13.97 -4.68 -9.31
N TRP A 411 14.70 -4.96 -8.22
CA TRP A 411 14.23 -5.92 -7.20
C TRP A 411 12.96 -5.47 -6.48
N ASN A 412 12.70 -4.16 -6.34
CA ASN A 412 11.44 -3.68 -5.76
C ASN A 412 10.26 -4.06 -6.66
N ASP A 413 10.40 -3.95 -7.98
CA ASP A 413 9.36 -4.38 -8.93
C ASP A 413 9.02 -5.86 -8.77
N ILE A 414 10.04 -6.73 -8.73
CA ILE A 414 9.86 -8.19 -8.66
C ILE A 414 9.29 -8.62 -7.30
N THR A 415 9.81 -8.08 -6.21
CA THR A 415 9.38 -8.45 -4.86
C THR A 415 7.97 -7.94 -4.55
N THR A 416 7.61 -6.75 -5.04
CA THR A 416 6.23 -6.22 -4.94
C THR A 416 5.24 -7.14 -5.64
N GLU A 417 5.56 -7.59 -6.86
CA GLU A 417 4.72 -8.53 -7.62
C GLU A 417 4.58 -9.88 -6.90
N LEU A 418 5.66 -10.41 -6.31
CA LEU A 418 5.59 -11.64 -5.52
C LEU A 418 4.75 -11.47 -4.24
N ALA A 419 4.86 -10.31 -3.58
CA ALA A 419 4.07 -10.00 -2.39
C ALA A 419 2.56 -9.98 -2.68
N HIS A 420 2.14 -9.52 -3.86
CA HIS A 420 0.73 -9.52 -4.27
C HIS A 420 0.13 -10.91 -4.53
N ARG A 421 0.97 -11.95 -4.68
CA ARG A 421 0.53 -13.34 -4.93
C ARG A 421 0.40 -14.17 -3.65
N LYS A 422 0.87 -13.64 -2.52
CA LYS A 422 0.73 -14.24 -1.20
C LYS A 422 -0.68 -13.97 -0.66
#